data_AF-A0A9W6XJ75-F1
#
_entry.id   AF-A0A9W6XJ75-F1
#
_cell.length_a   1.000
_cell.length_b   1.000
_cell.length_c   1.000
_cell.angle_alpha   90.00
_cell.angle_beta   90.00
_cell.angle_gamma   90.00
#
_symmetry.space_group_name_H-M   'P 1'
#
loop_
_entity.id
_entity.type
_entity.pdbx_description
1 polymer ?
#
loop_
_entity_poly.entity_id
_entity_poly.type
_entity_poly.pdbx_seq_one_letter_code
_entity_poly.pdbx_strand_id
1 'polypeptide(L)'
;MGELRDGAVGEMENFLSETLAHLAVDEMATMRDIVQTFRILVVYFRKSPKARTCLENIQKELGVAPDKVVTFKVDCPTRWNSCWDMLARCIQLQPALNAFFVYLHSSCGRIEFKDMQNKLNRPKDADWFAIKCLKSLLEPFDEVTRTLGGQGYQTLPLVLPVLVGLRHKIAQNNLFEQDRILAGNEEYVNDVMVTMKECRNTVLRLFDNRFSHLASSELAWVSYLDPRVAKYMNHLSDEQIPDARKKNLIAAAVQLVRDEVELTERGVLFSPEPVKKQESSTFITTFVFGPDDASIPKTTLTQNCSDEFTRYLADITAPNAVLKPRILANGGAFTKRSIQTSAS
;
A
#
# COMPACT_ATOMS: atom_id res chain seq x y z
N MET A 1 16.60 37.83 -31.05
CA MET A 1 16.75 36.42 -31.49
C MET A 1 16.59 35.44 -30.33
N GLY A 2 17.24 35.65 -29.16
CA GLY A 2 17.03 34.81 -27.96
C GLY A 2 15.60 34.85 -27.42
N GLU A 3 15.03 36.04 -27.21
CA GLU A 3 13.68 36.20 -26.64
C GLU A 3 12.55 35.61 -27.52
N LEU A 4 12.67 35.72 -28.85
CA LEU A 4 11.73 35.13 -29.80
C LEU A 4 11.79 33.59 -29.80
N ARG A 5 12.99 33.03 -29.62
CA ARG A 5 13.20 31.58 -29.52
C ARG A 5 12.66 31.04 -28.21
N ASP A 6 12.93 31.71 -27.09
CA ASP A 6 12.46 31.29 -25.78
C ASP A 6 10.93 31.42 -25.65
N GLY A 7 10.33 32.45 -26.26
CA GLY A 7 8.88 32.57 -26.40
C GLY A 7 8.26 31.42 -27.20
N ALA A 8 8.82 31.08 -28.36
CA ALA A 8 8.33 29.98 -29.19
C ALA A 8 8.47 28.60 -28.52
N VAL A 9 9.54 28.38 -27.75
CA VAL A 9 9.72 27.15 -26.96
C VAL A 9 8.66 27.07 -25.85
N GLY A 10 8.43 28.17 -25.12
CA GLY A 10 7.39 28.22 -24.08
C GLY A 10 5.98 28.00 -24.62
N GLU A 11 5.64 28.57 -25.79
CA GLU A 11 4.36 28.32 -26.46
C GLU A 11 4.20 26.86 -26.87
N MET A 12 5.26 26.23 -27.40
CA MET A 12 5.24 24.83 -27.79
C MET A 12 5.11 23.90 -26.56
N GLU A 13 5.82 24.20 -25.48
CA GLU A 13 5.69 23.47 -24.20
C GLU A 13 4.28 23.58 -23.62
N ASN A 14 3.68 24.77 -23.66
CA ASN A 14 2.30 24.99 -23.22
C ASN A 14 1.30 24.21 -24.08
N PHE A 15 1.40 24.30 -25.41
CA PHE A 15 0.54 23.55 -26.33
C PHE A 15 0.65 22.04 -26.12
N LEU A 16 1.87 21.52 -25.94
CA LEU A 16 2.09 20.10 -25.67
C LEU A 16 1.50 19.70 -24.32
N SER A 17 1.68 20.51 -23.28
CA SER A 17 1.14 20.27 -21.94
C SER A 17 -0.40 20.24 -21.95
N GLU A 18 -1.04 21.21 -22.61
CA GLU A 18 -2.49 21.28 -22.76
C GLU A 18 -3.03 20.08 -23.57
N THR A 19 -2.39 19.76 -24.70
CA THR A 19 -2.78 18.62 -25.54
C THR A 19 -2.67 17.30 -24.77
N LEU A 20 -1.56 17.08 -24.04
CA LEU A 20 -1.37 15.89 -23.20
C LEU A 20 -2.38 15.82 -22.06
N ALA A 21 -2.77 16.96 -21.47
CA ALA A 21 -3.82 16.99 -20.45
C ALA A 21 -5.19 16.63 -21.02
N HIS A 22 -5.52 17.11 -22.21
CA HIS A 22 -6.77 16.79 -22.90
C HIS A 22 -6.85 15.31 -23.31
N LEU A 23 -5.79 14.78 -23.91
CA LEU A 23 -5.67 13.36 -24.23
C LEU A 23 -5.91 12.52 -22.97
N ALA A 24 -5.16 12.80 -21.89
CA ALA A 24 -5.28 12.07 -20.64
C ALA A 24 -6.71 12.05 -20.06
N VAL A 25 -7.48 13.13 -20.24
CA VAL A 25 -8.90 13.18 -19.84
C VAL A 25 -9.75 12.25 -20.70
N ASP A 26 -9.50 12.21 -22.01
CA ASP A 26 -10.21 11.37 -22.97
C ASP A 26 -9.92 9.87 -22.77
N GLU A 27 -8.66 9.48 -22.55
CA GLU A 27 -8.32 8.08 -22.27
C GLU A 27 -8.88 7.60 -20.93
N MET A 28 -8.90 8.46 -19.91
CA MET A 28 -9.53 8.16 -18.62
C MET A 28 -11.06 8.07 -18.73
N ALA A 29 -11.68 8.84 -19.62
CA ALA A 29 -13.11 8.72 -19.93
C ALA A 29 -13.40 7.39 -20.65
N THR A 30 -12.58 7.03 -21.64
CA THR A 30 -12.65 5.76 -22.34
C THR A 30 -12.55 4.57 -21.38
N MET A 31 -11.58 4.58 -20.46
CA MET A 31 -11.46 3.54 -19.44
C MET A 31 -12.67 3.48 -18.51
N ARG A 32 -13.26 4.63 -18.17
CA ARG A 32 -14.48 4.70 -17.34
C ARG A 32 -15.66 4.04 -18.06
N ASP A 33 -15.81 4.26 -19.36
CA ASP A 33 -16.89 3.70 -20.17
C ASP A 33 -16.74 2.18 -20.34
N ILE A 34 -15.51 1.70 -20.53
CA ILE A 34 -15.20 0.26 -20.54
C ILE A 34 -15.61 -0.36 -19.20
N VAL A 35 -15.15 0.20 -18.07
CA VAL A 35 -15.53 -0.31 -16.72
C VAL A 35 -17.04 -0.26 -16.52
N GLN A 36 -17.71 0.79 -17.00
CA GLN A 36 -19.16 0.92 -16.90
C GLN A 36 -19.90 -0.17 -17.68
N THR A 37 -19.38 -0.59 -18.85
CA THR A 37 -19.92 -1.72 -19.62
C THR A 37 -19.91 -3.01 -18.79
N PHE A 38 -18.78 -3.31 -18.13
CA PHE A 38 -18.69 -4.46 -17.22
C PHE A 38 -19.62 -4.30 -16.01
N ARG A 39 -19.70 -3.11 -15.41
CA ARG A 39 -20.58 -2.83 -14.27
C ARG A 39 -22.05 -3.10 -14.61
N ILE A 40 -22.52 -2.71 -15.79
CA ILE A 40 -23.90 -2.98 -16.25
C ILE A 40 -24.18 -4.49 -16.28
N LEU A 41 -23.27 -5.29 -16.82
CA LEU A 41 -23.40 -6.75 -16.86
C LEU A 41 -23.46 -7.35 -15.45
N VAL A 42 -22.50 -6.98 -14.60
CA VAL A 42 -22.41 -7.44 -13.21
C VAL A 42 -23.70 -7.09 -12.46
N VAL A 43 -24.23 -5.88 -12.63
CA VAL A 43 -25.49 -5.44 -12.01
C VAL A 43 -26.67 -6.24 -12.54
N TYR A 44 -26.72 -6.55 -13.84
CA TYR A 44 -27.77 -7.39 -14.42
C TYR A 44 -27.79 -8.79 -13.79
N PHE A 45 -26.65 -9.50 -13.76
CA PHE A 45 -26.55 -10.82 -13.14
C PHE A 45 -26.80 -10.80 -11.63
N ARG A 46 -26.45 -9.70 -10.95
CA ARG A 46 -26.83 -9.51 -9.54
C ARG A 46 -28.34 -9.39 -9.38
N LYS A 47 -29.03 -8.65 -10.25
CA LYS A 47 -30.48 -8.38 -10.14
C LYS A 47 -31.36 -9.50 -10.70
N SER A 48 -30.87 -10.32 -11.62
CA SER A 48 -31.63 -11.39 -12.27
C SER A 48 -31.25 -12.77 -11.71
N PRO A 49 -32.04 -13.36 -10.81
CA PRO A 49 -31.80 -14.72 -10.31
C PRO A 49 -31.74 -15.74 -11.46
N LYS A 50 -32.60 -15.56 -12.46
CA LYS A 50 -32.66 -16.38 -13.66
C LYS A 50 -31.35 -16.39 -14.44
N ALA A 51 -30.80 -15.20 -14.73
CA ALA A 51 -29.52 -15.09 -15.44
C ALA A 51 -28.38 -15.68 -14.59
N ARG A 52 -28.44 -15.54 -13.27
CA ARG A 52 -27.45 -16.11 -12.35
C ARG A 52 -27.46 -17.64 -12.39
N THR A 53 -28.63 -18.27 -12.26
CA THR A 53 -28.77 -19.73 -12.35
C THR A 53 -28.32 -20.25 -13.72
N CYS A 54 -28.66 -19.55 -14.80
CA CYS A 54 -28.16 -19.88 -16.14
C CYS A 54 -26.62 -19.85 -16.19
N LEU A 55 -25.99 -18.79 -15.68
CA LEU A 55 -24.53 -18.66 -15.64
C LEU A 55 -23.86 -19.72 -14.75
N GLU A 56 -24.47 -20.07 -13.61
CA GLU A 56 -24.01 -21.16 -12.74
C GLU A 56 -24.05 -22.52 -13.44
N ASN A 57 -25.10 -22.78 -14.23
CA ASN A 57 -25.21 -24.00 -15.02
C ASN A 57 -24.16 -24.04 -16.14
N ILE A 58 -23.97 -22.93 -16.86
CA ILE A 58 -22.92 -22.80 -17.88
C ILE A 58 -21.53 -23.04 -17.28
N GLN A 59 -21.25 -22.53 -16.08
CA GLN A 59 -19.98 -22.82 -15.40
C GLN A 59 -19.79 -24.32 -15.16
N LYS A 60 -20.83 -25.03 -14.70
CA LYS A 60 -20.78 -26.49 -14.49
C LYS A 60 -20.59 -27.25 -15.80
N GLU A 61 -21.27 -26.83 -16.87
CA GLU A 61 -21.10 -27.40 -18.21
C GLU A 61 -19.69 -27.21 -18.76
N LEU A 62 -19.03 -26.09 -18.41
CA LEU A 62 -17.62 -25.83 -18.71
C LEU A 62 -16.64 -26.59 -17.80
N GLY A 63 -17.13 -27.48 -16.93
CA GLY A 63 -16.31 -28.33 -16.07
C GLY A 63 -15.88 -27.69 -14.74
N VAL A 64 -16.49 -26.57 -14.33
CA VAL A 64 -16.23 -25.98 -13.00
C VAL A 64 -16.91 -26.83 -11.94
N ALA A 65 -16.14 -27.27 -10.94
CA ALA A 65 -16.65 -28.05 -9.82
C ALA A 65 -17.71 -27.26 -9.02
N PRO A 66 -18.75 -27.92 -8.47
CA PRO A 66 -19.86 -27.23 -7.79
C PRO A 66 -19.44 -26.29 -6.65
N ASP A 67 -18.39 -26.63 -5.91
CA ASP A 67 -17.81 -25.84 -4.80
C ASP A 67 -17.02 -24.61 -5.29
N LYS A 68 -16.64 -24.58 -6.57
CA LYS A 68 -15.85 -23.50 -7.19
C LYS A 68 -16.67 -22.57 -8.08
N VAL A 69 -17.97 -22.81 -8.21
CA VAL A 69 -18.87 -21.91 -8.95
C VAL A 69 -18.89 -20.56 -8.27
N VAL A 70 -18.68 -19.50 -9.04
CA VAL A 70 -18.62 -18.13 -8.53
C VAL A 70 -19.72 -17.25 -9.12
N THR A 71 -20.14 -16.25 -8.35
CA THR A 71 -21.07 -15.21 -8.80
C THR A 71 -20.33 -13.89 -9.07
N PHE A 72 -20.93 -12.97 -9.80
CA PHE A 72 -20.36 -11.63 -9.94
C PHE A 72 -20.31 -10.86 -8.61
N LYS A 73 -19.31 -9.98 -8.48
CA LYS A 73 -19.17 -9.00 -7.38
C LYS A 73 -19.44 -7.61 -7.93
N VAL A 74 -20.37 -6.86 -7.33
CA VAL A 74 -20.60 -5.45 -7.70
C VAL A 74 -19.62 -4.56 -6.95
N ASP A 75 -19.01 -3.64 -7.67
CA ASP A 75 -18.08 -2.69 -7.10
C ASP A 75 -18.79 -1.55 -6.34
N CYS A 76 -18.01 -0.87 -5.50
CA CYS A 76 -18.34 0.41 -4.92
C CYS A 76 -17.61 1.50 -5.73
N PRO A 77 -18.33 2.43 -6.39
CA PRO A 77 -17.72 3.41 -7.30
C PRO A 77 -16.62 4.29 -6.68
N THR A 78 -16.62 4.45 -5.35
CA THR A 78 -15.65 5.26 -4.62
C THR A 78 -14.46 4.47 -4.08
N ARG A 79 -14.44 3.14 -4.26
CA ARG A 79 -13.38 2.25 -3.73
C ARG A 79 -12.79 1.40 -4.84
N TRP A 80 -11.65 1.83 -5.34
CA TRP A 80 -10.80 1.09 -6.27
C TRP A 80 -10.59 -0.41 -5.96
N ASN A 81 -10.37 -0.84 -4.70
CA ASN A 81 -10.23 -2.28 -4.38
C ASN A 81 -11.49 -3.08 -4.77
N SER A 82 -12.67 -2.50 -4.58
CA SER A 82 -13.91 -3.16 -5.00
C SER A 82 -14.09 -3.18 -6.52
N CYS A 83 -13.54 -2.18 -7.23
CA CYS A 83 -13.46 -2.21 -8.69
C CYS A 83 -12.50 -3.31 -9.15
N TRP A 84 -11.31 -3.42 -8.55
CA TRP A 84 -10.36 -4.51 -8.82
C TRP A 84 -10.99 -5.88 -8.59
N ASP A 85 -11.69 -6.07 -7.46
CA ASP A 85 -12.42 -7.30 -7.14
C ASP A 85 -13.49 -7.66 -8.19
N MET A 86 -14.26 -6.66 -8.66
CA MET A 86 -15.25 -6.83 -9.71
C MET A 86 -14.59 -7.24 -11.02
N LEU A 87 -13.54 -6.53 -11.45
CA LEU A 87 -12.85 -6.81 -12.71
C LEU A 87 -12.17 -8.18 -12.69
N ALA A 88 -11.50 -8.54 -11.59
CA ALA A 88 -10.92 -9.87 -11.39
C ALA A 88 -11.97 -10.98 -11.51
N ARG A 89 -13.16 -10.77 -10.90
CA ARG A 89 -14.29 -11.71 -11.02
C ARG A 89 -14.85 -11.77 -12.46
N CYS A 90 -14.91 -10.65 -13.17
CA CYS A 90 -15.30 -10.63 -14.58
C CYS A 90 -14.34 -11.41 -15.45
N ILE A 91 -13.03 -11.23 -15.27
CA ILE A 91 -11.99 -11.96 -16.02
C ILE A 91 -12.09 -13.46 -15.73
N GLN A 92 -12.28 -13.86 -14.47
CA GLN A 92 -12.49 -15.26 -14.11
C GLN A 92 -13.72 -15.87 -14.79
N LEU A 93 -14.81 -15.10 -14.89
CA LEU A 93 -16.07 -15.53 -15.50
C LEU A 93 -16.11 -15.35 -17.03
N GLN A 94 -15.03 -14.87 -17.66
CA GLN A 94 -15.00 -14.57 -19.10
C GLN A 94 -15.46 -15.76 -19.98
N PRO A 95 -15.01 -17.01 -19.76
CA PRO A 95 -15.47 -18.15 -20.57
C PRO A 95 -16.97 -18.43 -20.43
N ALA A 96 -17.48 -18.41 -19.20
CA ALA A 96 -18.90 -18.62 -18.92
C ALA A 96 -19.77 -17.47 -19.47
N LEU A 97 -19.28 -16.23 -19.40
CA LEU A 97 -19.97 -15.09 -19.95
C LEU A 97 -20.02 -15.14 -21.48
N ASN A 98 -18.93 -15.56 -22.14
CA ASN A 98 -18.92 -15.78 -23.58
C ASN A 98 -19.94 -16.85 -23.99
N ALA A 99 -19.97 -18.00 -23.30
CA ALA A 99 -20.97 -19.05 -23.53
C ALA A 99 -22.40 -18.56 -23.25
N PHE A 100 -22.61 -17.73 -22.23
CA PHE A 100 -23.90 -17.10 -21.98
C PHE A 100 -24.37 -16.23 -23.14
N PHE A 101 -23.49 -15.42 -23.74
CA PHE A 101 -23.86 -14.62 -24.91
C PHE A 101 -24.18 -15.50 -26.13
N VAL A 102 -23.45 -16.60 -26.34
CA VAL A 102 -23.80 -17.59 -27.38
C VAL A 102 -25.19 -18.17 -27.12
N TYR A 103 -25.47 -18.56 -25.87
CA TYR A 103 -26.78 -19.06 -25.47
C TYR A 103 -27.88 -18.02 -25.66
N LEU A 104 -27.66 -16.77 -25.24
CA LEU A 104 -28.59 -15.65 -25.34
C LEU A 104 -29.06 -15.41 -26.78
N HIS A 105 -28.18 -15.62 -27.77
CA HIS A 105 -28.51 -15.46 -29.18
C HIS A 105 -29.13 -16.70 -29.84
N SER A 106 -29.13 -17.85 -29.16
CA SER A 106 -29.78 -19.09 -29.62
C SER A 106 -31.31 -19.00 -29.57
N SER A 107 -32.01 -19.90 -30.27
CA SER A 107 -33.48 -19.94 -30.27
C SER A 107 -34.05 -20.12 -28.86
N CYS A 108 -33.47 -21.02 -28.05
CA CYS A 108 -33.89 -21.25 -26.67
C CYS A 108 -33.62 -20.02 -25.79
N GLY A 109 -32.43 -19.43 -25.89
CA GLY A 109 -32.06 -18.26 -25.10
C GLY A 109 -32.89 -17.02 -25.42
N ARG A 110 -33.32 -16.83 -26.68
CA ARG A 110 -34.23 -15.72 -27.06
C ARG A 110 -35.62 -15.86 -26.46
N ILE A 111 -36.11 -17.09 -26.30
CA ILE A 111 -37.37 -17.37 -25.60
C ILE A 111 -37.18 -17.14 -24.10
N GLU A 112 -36.07 -17.64 -23.55
CA GLU A 112 -35.79 -17.58 -22.13
C GLU A 112 -35.54 -16.13 -21.66
N PHE A 113 -34.72 -15.36 -22.38
CA PHE A 113 -34.29 -14.01 -22.03
C PHE A 113 -34.85 -12.98 -23.00
N LYS A 114 -36.18 -12.97 -23.14
CA LYS A 114 -36.89 -12.05 -24.02
C LYS A 114 -36.44 -10.60 -23.80
N ASP A 115 -36.17 -9.92 -24.91
CA ASP A 115 -35.73 -8.52 -25.01
C ASP A 115 -34.33 -8.21 -24.43
N MET A 116 -33.58 -9.21 -23.95
CA MET A 116 -32.22 -8.98 -23.40
C MET A 116 -31.15 -8.91 -24.48
N GLN A 117 -31.36 -9.54 -25.63
CA GLN A 117 -30.38 -9.55 -26.73
C GLN A 117 -30.06 -8.17 -27.29
N ASN A 118 -30.98 -7.20 -27.14
CA ASN A 118 -30.79 -5.82 -27.58
C ASN A 118 -30.38 -4.88 -26.43
N LYS A 119 -30.40 -5.36 -25.18
CA LYS A 119 -30.13 -4.55 -23.98
C LYS A 119 -28.78 -4.89 -23.33
N LEU A 120 -28.23 -6.08 -23.61
CA LEU A 120 -26.94 -6.51 -23.12
C LEU A 120 -25.96 -6.57 -24.29
N ASN A 121 -24.88 -5.80 -24.18
CA ASN A 121 -23.79 -5.83 -25.13
C ASN A 121 -22.70 -6.77 -24.62
N ARG A 122 -22.23 -7.65 -25.50
CA ARG A 122 -21.04 -8.46 -25.24
C ARG A 122 -19.81 -7.54 -25.26
N PRO A 123 -18.97 -7.55 -24.22
CA PRO A 123 -17.72 -6.80 -24.25
C PRO A 123 -16.83 -7.28 -25.39
N LYS A 124 -16.18 -6.34 -26.09
CA LYS A 124 -15.25 -6.61 -27.19
C LYS A 124 -13.93 -7.17 -26.65
N ASP A 125 -13.13 -7.79 -27.50
CA ASP A 125 -11.81 -8.29 -27.10
C ASP A 125 -10.87 -7.17 -26.62
N ALA A 126 -10.98 -5.98 -27.23
CA ALA A 126 -10.33 -4.75 -26.75
C ALA A 126 -10.74 -4.39 -25.31
N ASP A 127 -12.03 -4.48 -24.98
CA ASP A 127 -12.54 -4.18 -23.64
C ASP A 127 -11.99 -5.18 -22.60
N TRP A 128 -11.95 -6.46 -22.97
CA TRP A 128 -11.36 -7.51 -22.14
C TRP A 128 -9.86 -7.28 -21.89
N PHE A 129 -9.12 -6.90 -22.93
CA PHE A 129 -7.72 -6.59 -22.80
C PHE A 129 -7.49 -5.35 -21.91
N ALA A 130 -8.27 -4.29 -22.11
CA ALA A 130 -8.21 -3.07 -21.31
C ALA A 130 -8.45 -3.34 -19.82
N ILE A 131 -9.46 -4.16 -19.45
CA ILE A 131 -9.69 -4.46 -18.03
C ILE A 131 -8.65 -5.40 -17.41
N LYS A 132 -7.96 -6.23 -18.20
CA LYS A 132 -6.82 -7.03 -17.72
C LYS A 132 -5.66 -6.12 -17.36
N CYS A 133 -5.30 -5.20 -18.25
CA CYS A 133 -4.29 -4.17 -17.96
C CYS A 133 -4.71 -3.30 -16.75
N LEU A 134 -5.98 -2.89 -16.66
CA LEU A 134 -6.47 -2.11 -15.52
C LEU A 134 -6.42 -2.89 -14.21
N LYS A 135 -6.72 -4.21 -14.22
CA LYS A 135 -6.52 -5.09 -13.07
C LYS A 135 -5.05 -5.07 -12.64
N SER A 136 -4.12 -5.21 -13.58
CA SER A 136 -2.67 -5.19 -13.31
C SER A 136 -2.20 -3.83 -12.75
N LEU A 137 -2.80 -2.72 -13.18
CA LEU A 137 -2.55 -1.39 -12.62
C LEU A 137 -3.08 -1.24 -11.19
N LEU A 138 -4.25 -1.81 -10.89
CA LEU A 138 -4.93 -1.69 -9.61
C LEU A 138 -4.45 -2.70 -8.55
N GLU A 139 -3.80 -3.80 -8.94
CA GLU A 139 -3.37 -4.86 -8.03
C GLU A 139 -2.35 -4.41 -6.95
N PRO A 140 -1.28 -3.64 -7.28
CA PRO A 140 -0.32 -3.17 -6.28
C PRO A 140 -0.95 -2.32 -5.17
N PHE A 141 -2.05 -1.65 -5.51
CA PHE A 141 -2.77 -0.79 -4.59
C PHE A 141 -3.63 -1.56 -3.58
N ASP A 142 -4.23 -2.67 -4.01
CA ASP A 142 -4.93 -3.58 -3.09
C ASP A 142 -3.94 -4.17 -2.08
N GLU A 143 -2.75 -4.56 -2.54
CA GLU A 143 -1.67 -5.06 -1.68
C GLU A 143 -1.22 -4.04 -0.63
N VAL A 144 -0.97 -2.80 -1.06
CA VAL A 144 -0.60 -1.69 -0.17
C VAL A 144 -1.71 -1.39 0.83
N THR A 145 -2.97 -1.36 0.37
CA THR A 145 -4.11 -1.09 1.25
C THR A 145 -4.25 -2.16 2.33
N ARG A 146 -4.07 -3.44 1.98
CA ARG A 146 -4.12 -4.56 2.92
C ARG A 146 -2.96 -4.52 3.93
N THR A 147 -1.78 -4.11 3.47
CA THR A 147 -0.59 -3.96 4.30
C THR A 147 -0.77 -2.81 5.31
N LEU A 148 -1.17 -1.62 4.85
CA LEU A 148 -1.34 -0.47 5.74
C LEU A 148 -2.62 -0.55 6.59
N GLY A 149 -3.61 -1.36 6.19
CA GLY A 149 -4.84 -1.63 6.94
C GLY A 149 -4.72 -2.71 8.03
N GLY A 150 -3.53 -3.27 8.25
CA GLY A 150 -3.30 -4.29 9.28
C GLY A 150 -3.49 -3.76 10.70
N GLN A 151 -4.07 -4.58 11.58
CA GLN A 151 -4.28 -4.25 13.01
C GLN A 151 -3.39 -5.05 13.97
N GLY A 152 -2.65 -6.05 13.46
CA GLY A 152 -1.79 -6.92 14.26
C GLY A 152 -0.33 -6.48 14.37
N TYR A 153 0.03 -5.31 13.83
CA TYR A 153 1.39 -4.79 13.82
C TYR A 153 1.39 -3.26 13.64
N GLN A 154 2.52 -2.63 13.96
CA GLN A 154 2.73 -1.20 13.74
C GLN A 154 2.84 -0.93 12.23
N THR A 155 1.88 -0.19 11.67
CA THR A 155 1.84 0.14 10.25
C THR A 155 2.54 1.45 9.92
N LEU A 156 2.66 2.36 10.89
CA LEU A 156 3.23 3.70 10.68
C LEU A 156 4.65 3.68 10.10
N PRO A 157 5.61 2.86 10.60
CA PRO A 157 6.95 2.76 10.02
C PRO A 157 6.97 2.16 8.60
N LEU A 158 5.87 1.55 8.15
CA LEU A 158 5.77 0.93 6.83
C LEU A 158 5.16 1.88 5.79
N VAL A 159 4.51 2.97 6.21
CA VAL A 159 3.76 3.87 5.30
C VAL A 159 4.66 4.37 4.18
N LEU A 160 5.79 5.01 4.49
CA LEU A 160 6.68 5.55 3.46
C LEU A 160 7.33 4.44 2.61
N PRO A 161 7.92 3.37 3.19
CA PRO A 161 8.50 2.28 2.39
C PRO A 161 7.51 1.66 1.40
N VAL A 162 6.29 1.38 1.85
CA VAL A 162 5.25 0.74 1.04
C VAL A 162 4.77 1.68 -0.06
N LEU A 163 4.60 2.97 0.22
CA LEU A 163 4.21 3.97 -0.79
C LEU A 163 5.30 4.17 -1.84
N VAL A 164 6.58 4.22 -1.43
CA VAL A 164 7.70 4.31 -2.38
C VAL A 164 7.77 3.05 -3.24
N GLY A 165 7.62 1.86 -2.65
CA GLY A 165 7.57 0.59 -3.38
C GLY A 165 6.42 0.55 -4.39
N LEU A 166 5.23 1.00 -4.00
CA LEU A 166 4.06 1.14 -4.86
C LEU A 166 4.33 2.07 -6.06
N ARG A 167 4.91 3.24 -5.80
CA ARG A 167 5.30 4.19 -6.86
C ARG A 167 6.24 3.52 -7.87
N HIS A 168 7.28 2.84 -7.39
CA HIS A 168 8.23 2.12 -8.24
C HIS A 168 7.52 1.05 -9.08
N LYS A 169 6.59 0.31 -8.48
CA LYS A 169 5.84 -0.75 -9.15
C LYS A 169 4.97 -0.19 -10.28
N ILE A 170 4.27 0.92 -10.05
CA ILE A 170 3.42 1.55 -11.07
C ILE A 170 4.28 2.22 -12.16
N ALA A 171 5.45 2.75 -11.82
CA ALA A 171 6.36 3.39 -12.77
C ALA A 171 7.03 2.40 -13.76
N GLN A 172 6.90 1.10 -13.54
CA GLN A 172 7.48 0.09 -14.42
C GLN A 172 6.89 0.16 -15.84
N ASN A 173 7.77 0.21 -16.85
CA ASN A 173 7.37 0.25 -18.27
C ASN A 173 6.80 -1.08 -18.78
N ASN A 174 7.12 -2.18 -18.12
CA ASN A 174 6.64 -3.51 -18.43
C ASN A 174 5.41 -3.93 -17.60
N LEU A 175 4.73 -2.99 -16.93
CA LEU A 175 3.57 -3.29 -16.07
C LEU A 175 2.48 -4.09 -16.78
N PHE A 176 2.28 -3.85 -18.08
CA PHE A 176 1.25 -4.50 -18.90
C PHE A 176 1.83 -5.55 -19.88
N GLU A 177 3.13 -5.87 -19.77
CA GLU A 177 3.79 -6.71 -20.79
C GLU A 177 3.23 -8.13 -20.82
N GLN A 178 2.92 -8.71 -19.66
CA GLN A 178 2.30 -10.04 -19.59
C GLN A 178 0.91 -10.04 -20.25
N ASP A 179 0.08 -9.04 -19.94
CA ASP A 179 -1.25 -8.90 -20.54
C ASP A 179 -1.15 -8.72 -22.06
N ARG A 180 -0.19 -7.93 -22.53
CA ARG A 180 0.07 -7.69 -23.96
C ARG A 180 0.48 -8.98 -24.68
N ILE A 181 1.40 -9.76 -24.10
CA ILE A 181 1.85 -11.04 -24.67
C ILE A 181 0.64 -11.99 -24.82
N LEU A 182 -0.23 -12.04 -23.82
CA LEU A 182 -1.44 -12.88 -23.86
C LEU A 182 -2.48 -12.40 -24.87
N ALA A 183 -2.55 -11.10 -25.15
CA ALA A 183 -3.45 -10.54 -26.16
C ALA A 183 -2.97 -10.81 -27.60
N GLY A 184 -1.67 -11.03 -27.81
CA GLY A 184 -1.10 -11.34 -29.12
C GLY A 184 -1.00 -10.11 -30.04
N ASN A 185 -0.98 -10.35 -31.35
CA ASN A 185 -0.77 -9.33 -32.39
C ASN A 185 -2.09 -8.86 -33.02
N GLU A 186 -3.10 -8.60 -32.20
CA GLU A 186 -4.40 -8.10 -32.67
C GLU A 186 -4.35 -6.57 -32.93
N GLU A 187 -5.16 -6.09 -33.88
CA GLU A 187 -5.17 -4.68 -34.32
C GLU A 187 -5.41 -3.71 -33.16
N TYR A 188 -6.33 -4.06 -32.25
CA TYR A 188 -6.72 -3.22 -31.11
C TYR A 188 -5.65 -3.12 -30.01
N VAL A 189 -4.62 -3.97 -30.01
CA VAL A 189 -3.68 -4.08 -28.87
C VAL A 189 -2.87 -2.80 -28.71
N ASN A 190 -2.42 -2.19 -29.81
CA ASN A 190 -1.62 -0.96 -29.73
C ASN A 190 -2.44 0.21 -29.15
N ASP A 191 -3.69 0.37 -29.59
CA ASP A 191 -4.57 1.46 -29.13
C ASP A 191 -4.89 1.32 -27.64
N VAL A 192 -5.21 0.11 -27.19
CA VAL A 192 -5.42 -0.17 -25.76
C VAL A 192 -4.14 0.06 -24.97
N MET A 193 -2.96 -0.28 -25.50
CA MET A 193 -1.69 -0.03 -24.83
C MET A 193 -1.36 1.46 -24.69
N VAL A 194 -1.70 2.29 -25.68
CA VAL A 194 -1.59 3.76 -25.58
C VAL A 194 -2.51 4.25 -24.46
N THR A 195 -3.79 3.86 -24.50
CA THR A 195 -4.79 4.21 -23.49
C THR A 195 -4.33 3.84 -22.06
N MET A 196 -3.81 2.62 -21.89
CA MET A 196 -3.37 2.14 -20.58
C MET A 196 -2.07 2.80 -20.09
N LYS A 197 -1.17 3.19 -21.00
CA LYS A 197 0.03 3.98 -20.64
C LYS A 197 -0.37 5.36 -20.13
N GLU A 198 -1.31 6.03 -20.78
CA GLU A 198 -1.80 7.34 -20.32
C GLU A 198 -2.59 7.25 -19.01
N CYS A 199 -3.40 6.19 -18.85
CA CYS A 199 -4.04 5.89 -17.57
C CYS A 199 -3.01 5.73 -16.45
N ARG A 200 -1.95 4.93 -16.67
CA ARG A 200 -0.84 4.75 -15.73
C ARG A 200 -0.11 6.06 -15.42
N ASN A 201 0.21 6.86 -16.45
CA ASN A 201 0.89 8.15 -16.29
C ASN A 201 0.04 9.12 -15.45
N THR A 202 -1.28 9.14 -15.69
CA THR A 202 -2.22 9.94 -14.91
C THR A 202 -2.27 9.50 -13.46
N VAL A 203 -2.35 8.19 -13.20
CA VAL A 203 -2.32 7.63 -11.84
C VAL A 203 -1.00 7.97 -11.13
N LEU A 204 0.13 7.87 -11.81
CA LEU A 204 1.44 8.27 -11.26
C LEU A 204 1.48 9.75 -10.89
N ARG A 205 0.97 10.63 -11.76
CA ARG A 205 0.92 12.07 -11.49
C ARG A 205 0.06 12.38 -10.27
N LEU A 206 -1.12 11.75 -10.16
CA LEU A 206 -2.00 11.89 -8.99
C LEU A 206 -1.33 11.35 -7.72
N PHE A 207 -0.61 10.23 -7.83
CA PHE A 207 0.15 9.66 -6.73
C PHE A 207 1.23 10.62 -6.24
N ASP A 208 2.05 11.14 -7.15
CA ASP A 208 3.14 12.07 -6.83
C ASP A 208 2.62 13.37 -6.21
N ASN A 209 1.55 13.94 -6.78
CA ASN A 209 0.90 15.13 -6.22
C ASN A 209 0.38 14.89 -4.80
N ARG A 210 -0.11 13.68 -4.51
CA ARG A 210 -0.69 13.34 -3.21
C ARG A 210 0.34 12.97 -2.17
N PHE A 211 1.41 12.28 -2.53
CA PHE A 211 2.28 11.59 -1.57
C PHE A 211 3.76 12.02 -1.59
N SER A 212 4.22 12.79 -2.57
CA SER A 212 5.64 13.20 -2.69
C SER A 212 6.19 13.88 -1.44
N HIS A 213 5.38 14.75 -0.81
CA HIS A 213 5.76 15.48 0.40
C HIS A 213 6.03 14.58 1.62
N LEU A 214 5.52 13.34 1.63
CA LEU A 214 5.71 12.42 2.76
C LEU A 214 7.16 11.99 2.94
N ALA A 215 7.96 12.00 1.87
CA ALA A 215 9.40 11.72 1.95
C ALA A 215 10.17 12.79 2.74
N SER A 216 9.60 14.00 2.87
CA SER A 216 10.15 15.09 3.68
C SER A 216 9.49 15.21 5.06
N SER A 217 8.55 14.32 5.38
CA SER A 217 7.83 14.31 6.66
C SER A 217 8.54 13.45 7.71
N GLU A 218 7.98 13.38 8.92
CA GLU A 218 8.47 12.51 9.99
C GLU A 218 8.49 11.02 9.60
N LEU A 219 7.63 10.62 8.64
CA LEU A 219 7.59 9.25 8.14
C LEU A 219 8.94 8.75 7.60
N ALA A 220 9.80 9.66 7.12
CA ALA A 220 11.15 9.32 6.67
C ALA A 220 12.02 8.72 7.78
N TRP A 221 11.98 9.32 8.97
CA TRP A 221 12.78 8.84 10.09
C TRP A 221 12.03 7.81 10.94
N VAL A 222 10.69 7.85 10.98
CA VAL A 222 9.85 6.85 11.69
C VAL A 222 10.07 5.44 11.15
N SER A 223 10.41 5.29 9.87
CA SER A 223 10.85 4.01 9.28
C SER A 223 11.99 3.32 10.04
N TYR A 224 12.88 4.08 10.69
CA TYR A 224 13.98 3.51 11.48
C TYR A 224 13.50 2.78 12.74
N LEU A 225 12.28 3.04 13.21
CA LEU A 225 11.71 2.41 14.40
C LEU A 225 11.26 0.96 14.16
N ASP A 226 11.21 0.52 12.89
CA ASP A 226 10.97 -0.88 12.55
C ASP A 226 12.28 -1.55 12.09
N PRO A 227 12.84 -2.49 12.86
CA PRO A 227 14.09 -3.19 12.51
C PRO A 227 14.08 -3.83 11.13
N ARG A 228 12.92 -4.27 10.65
CA ARG A 228 12.77 -4.93 9.33
C ARG A 228 13.01 -3.95 8.19
N VAL A 229 12.67 -2.68 8.41
CA VAL A 229 12.84 -1.59 7.44
C VAL A 229 14.19 -0.91 7.62
N ALA A 230 14.55 -0.61 8.87
CA ALA A 230 15.76 0.11 9.27
C ALA A 230 17.05 -0.53 8.75
N LYS A 231 17.04 -1.85 8.54
CA LYS A 231 18.18 -2.59 7.99
C LYS A 231 18.56 -2.17 6.57
N TYR A 232 17.58 -1.80 5.75
CA TYR A 232 17.79 -1.57 4.31
C TYR A 232 17.52 -0.13 3.91
N MET A 233 16.46 0.50 4.41
CA MET A 233 16.07 1.87 4.07
C MET A 233 16.02 2.18 2.56
N ASN A 234 15.80 1.17 1.70
CA ASN A 234 15.78 1.27 0.23
C ASN A 234 14.76 2.28 -0.36
N HIS A 235 13.92 2.88 0.49
CA HIS A 235 12.90 3.85 0.11
C HIS A 235 13.36 5.30 0.23
N LEU A 236 14.52 5.55 0.84
CA LEU A 236 15.15 6.87 0.91
C LEU A 236 16.33 6.92 -0.06
N SER A 237 16.59 8.10 -0.62
CA SER A 237 17.81 8.35 -1.38
C SER A 237 19.02 8.54 -0.46
N ASP A 238 20.23 8.42 -1.03
CA ASP A 238 21.48 8.61 -0.29
C ASP A 238 21.59 10.02 0.32
N GLU A 239 20.95 11.02 -0.29
CA GLU A 239 20.88 12.39 0.22
C GLU A 239 19.89 12.54 1.39
N GLN A 240 18.83 11.72 1.42
CA GLN A 240 17.78 11.78 2.46
C GLN A 240 18.17 11.02 3.74
N ILE A 241 19.01 9.99 3.62
CA ILE A 241 19.43 9.15 4.74
C ILE A 241 20.11 9.97 5.87
N PRO A 242 21.08 10.87 5.60
CA PRO A 242 21.71 11.67 6.63
C PRO A 242 20.72 12.56 7.40
N ASP A 243 19.78 13.18 6.69
CA ASP A 243 18.77 14.07 7.29
C ASP A 243 17.78 13.28 8.15
N ALA A 244 17.24 12.17 7.64
CA ALA A 244 16.35 11.31 8.40
C ALA A 244 17.02 10.77 9.68
N ARG A 245 18.28 10.31 9.56
CA ARG A 245 19.05 9.73 10.66
C ARG A 245 19.53 10.77 11.67
N LYS A 246 20.34 11.73 11.24
CA LYS A 246 21.07 12.61 12.17
C LYS A 246 20.28 13.84 12.57
N LYS A 247 19.55 14.43 11.63
CA LYS A 247 18.85 15.69 11.87
C LYS A 247 17.52 15.48 12.55
N ASN A 248 16.75 14.48 12.12
CA ASN A 248 15.37 14.32 12.57
C ASN A 248 15.22 13.28 13.69
N LEU A 249 15.66 12.03 13.50
CA LEU A 249 15.48 10.98 14.51
C LEU A 249 16.21 11.29 15.81
N ILE A 250 17.50 11.67 15.74
CA ILE A 250 18.28 11.98 16.95
C ILE A 250 17.67 13.20 17.66
N ALA A 251 17.23 14.23 16.93
CA ALA A 251 16.57 15.38 17.53
C ALA A 251 15.27 14.99 18.23
N ALA A 252 14.44 14.14 17.61
CA ALA A 252 13.23 13.61 18.22
C ALA A 252 13.52 12.79 19.48
N ALA A 253 14.55 11.93 19.46
CA ALA A 253 14.98 11.16 20.63
C ALA A 253 15.47 12.05 21.77
N VAL A 254 16.27 13.09 21.46
CA VAL A 254 16.73 14.08 22.44
C VAL A 254 15.56 14.82 23.07
N GLN A 255 14.56 15.20 22.27
CA GLN A 255 13.38 15.89 22.77
C GLN A 255 12.54 14.98 23.68
N LEU A 256 12.34 13.72 23.30
CA LEU A 256 11.62 12.74 24.12
C LEU A 256 12.26 12.60 25.52
N VAL A 257 13.59 12.49 25.58
CA VAL A 257 14.30 12.40 26.87
C VAL A 257 14.11 13.67 27.70
N ARG A 258 14.12 14.85 27.07
CA ARG A 258 13.88 16.11 27.79
C ARG A 258 12.47 16.17 28.36
N ASP A 259 11.48 15.78 27.57
CA ASP A 259 10.08 15.79 27.99
C ASP A 259 9.84 14.81 29.17
N GLU A 260 10.48 13.63 29.15
CA GLU A 260 10.42 12.67 30.26
C GLU A 260 11.05 13.22 31.55
N VAL A 261 12.19 13.91 31.45
CA VAL A 261 12.83 14.55 32.60
C VAL A 261 11.94 15.63 33.20
N GLU A 262 11.34 16.49 32.37
CA GLU A 262 10.41 17.54 32.84
C GLU A 262 9.16 16.95 33.52
N LEU A 263 8.61 15.85 33.00
CA LEU A 263 7.47 15.17 33.62
C LEU A 263 7.84 14.56 34.97
N THR A 264 9.05 14.01 35.08
CA THR A 264 9.56 13.43 36.32
C THR A 264 9.78 14.52 37.37
N GLU A 265 10.39 15.65 37.00
CA GLU A 265 10.60 16.80 37.88
C GLU A 265 9.27 17.42 38.35
N ARG A 266 8.25 17.51 37.48
CA ARG A 266 6.90 17.94 37.89
C ARG A 266 6.20 16.93 38.80
N GLY A 267 6.40 15.62 38.59
CA GLY A 267 5.85 14.57 39.47
C GLY A 267 6.46 14.56 40.87
N VAL A 268 7.75 14.93 40.98
CA VAL A 268 8.44 15.09 42.28
C VAL A 268 7.92 16.31 43.05
N LEU A 269 7.50 17.38 42.37
CA LEU A 269 6.95 18.59 43.02
C LEU A 269 5.60 18.37 43.73
N PHE A 270 4.85 17.32 43.37
CA PHE A 270 3.53 17.00 43.95
C PHE A 270 3.54 15.80 44.91
N SER A 271 4.71 15.24 45.22
CA SER A 271 4.85 14.22 46.26
C SER A 271 5.37 14.86 47.56
N PRO A 272 4.84 14.52 48.74
CA PRO A 272 5.40 15.00 49.99
C PRO A 272 6.85 14.48 50.11
N GLU A 273 7.80 15.39 50.33
CA GLU A 273 9.24 15.09 50.40
C GLU A 273 9.52 13.86 51.30
N PRO A 274 10.17 12.79 50.79
CA PRO A 274 10.84 11.86 51.68
C PRO A 274 12.13 12.53 52.17
N VAL A 275 12.25 12.59 53.49
CA VAL A 275 13.41 13.08 54.23
C VAL A 275 14.73 12.61 53.59
N LYS A 276 15.59 13.56 53.20
CA LYS A 276 16.95 13.31 52.72
C LYS A 276 17.72 12.47 53.75
N LYS A 277 17.93 11.18 53.49
CA LYS A 277 18.96 10.40 54.19
C LYS A 277 20.29 10.66 53.49
N GLN A 278 21.18 11.31 54.22
CA GLN A 278 22.57 11.51 53.86
C GLN A 278 23.24 10.13 53.79
N GLU A 279 23.46 9.60 52.60
CA GLU A 279 24.17 8.33 52.40
C GLU A 279 25.66 8.55 52.68
N SER A 280 26.09 8.14 53.87
CA SER A 280 27.52 8.03 54.19
C SER A 280 28.10 6.84 53.44
N SER A 281 28.93 7.10 52.43
CA SER A 281 29.74 6.07 51.77
C SER A 281 30.62 5.37 52.81
N THR A 282 30.37 4.08 53.03
CA THR A 282 31.11 3.25 53.97
C THR A 282 32.48 2.86 53.40
N PHE A 283 33.50 2.80 54.27
CA PHE A 283 34.87 2.36 53.94
C PHE A 283 34.94 1.05 53.13
N ILE A 284 34.00 0.13 53.35
CA ILE A 284 33.94 -1.16 52.65
C ILE A 284 33.66 -0.98 51.15
N THR A 285 32.81 -0.05 50.76
CA THR A 285 32.47 0.20 49.34
C THR A 285 33.69 0.71 48.56
N THR A 286 34.46 1.63 49.13
CA THR A 286 35.70 2.16 48.52
C THR A 286 36.83 1.12 48.47
N PHE A 287 36.92 0.24 49.47
CA PHE A 287 37.95 -0.79 49.53
C PHE A 287 37.71 -1.94 48.54
N VAL A 288 36.44 -2.31 48.30
CA VAL A 288 36.08 -3.43 47.42
C VAL A 288 36.04 -3.03 45.95
N PHE A 289 35.59 -1.82 45.63
CA PHE A 289 35.33 -1.40 44.24
C PHE A 289 36.26 -0.28 43.73
N GLY A 290 37.16 0.22 44.58
CA GLY A 290 37.99 1.39 44.29
C GLY A 290 37.21 2.71 44.46
N PRO A 291 37.89 3.87 44.49
CA PRO A 291 37.20 5.16 44.44
C PRO A 291 36.42 5.26 43.12
N ASP A 292 35.15 5.67 43.20
CA ASP A 292 34.34 6.04 42.03
C ASP A 292 34.94 7.28 41.37
N ASP A 293 36.02 7.08 40.63
CA ASP A 293 36.65 8.09 39.78
C ASP A 293 36.63 7.61 38.32
N ALA A 294 35.47 7.10 37.89
CA ALA A 294 35.15 7.05 36.48
C ALA A 294 34.69 8.45 36.06
N SER A 295 35.66 9.28 35.65
CA SER A 295 35.39 10.46 34.83
C SER A 295 34.77 10.01 33.50
N ILE A 296 33.47 9.68 33.53
CA ILE A 296 32.67 9.49 32.32
C ILE A 296 32.75 10.84 31.58
N PRO A 297 33.27 10.88 30.34
CA PRO A 297 33.25 12.12 29.58
C PRO A 297 31.81 12.60 29.52
N LYS A 298 31.56 13.86 29.90
CA LYS A 298 30.25 14.51 29.79
C LYS A 298 29.90 14.65 28.31
N THR A 299 29.51 13.54 27.68
CA THR A 299 28.95 13.52 26.34
C THR A 299 27.63 14.27 26.39
N THR A 300 27.39 15.11 25.39
CA THR A 300 26.12 15.82 25.26
C THR A 300 25.00 14.80 25.06
N LEU A 301 23.78 15.11 25.52
CA LEU A 301 22.62 14.23 25.35
C LEU A 301 22.45 13.77 23.89
N THR A 302 22.70 14.67 22.94
CA THR A 302 22.73 14.39 21.50
C THR A 302 23.73 13.29 21.12
N GLN A 303 24.95 13.33 21.68
CA GLN A 303 25.97 12.31 21.41
C GLN A 303 25.53 10.95 21.97
N ASN A 304 24.94 10.92 23.16
CA ASN A 304 24.43 9.68 23.76
C ASN A 304 23.33 9.04 22.92
N CYS A 305 22.35 9.84 22.47
CA CYS A 305 21.30 9.36 21.56
C CYS A 305 21.89 8.87 20.23
N SER A 306 22.90 9.55 19.69
CA SER A 306 23.59 9.14 18.47
C SER A 306 24.31 7.80 18.60
N ASP A 307 25.02 7.60 19.72
CA ASP A 307 25.78 6.39 19.99
C ASP A 307 24.84 5.19 20.20
N GLU A 308 23.75 5.38 20.94
CA GLU A 308 22.75 4.33 21.14
C GLU A 308 22.04 3.95 19.84
N PHE A 309 21.69 4.92 19.00
CA PHE A 309 21.12 4.62 17.69
C PHE A 309 22.11 3.89 16.77
N THR A 310 23.40 4.19 16.88
CA THR A 310 24.45 3.48 16.14
C THR A 310 24.57 2.02 16.59
N ARG A 311 24.45 1.75 17.90
CA ARG A 311 24.37 0.38 18.43
C ARG A 311 23.14 -0.36 17.93
N TYR A 312 21.96 0.28 17.97
CA TYR A 312 20.74 -0.30 17.40
C TYR A 312 20.92 -0.73 15.94
N LEU A 313 21.52 0.12 15.10
CA LEU A 313 21.78 -0.22 13.69
C LEU A 313 22.78 -1.38 13.54
N ALA A 314 23.79 -1.46 14.41
CA ALA A 314 24.73 -2.57 14.42
C ALA A 314 24.04 -3.89 14.79
N ASP A 315 23.14 -3.87 15.78
CA ASP A 315 22.41 -5.05 16.24
C ASP A 315 21.49 -5.62 15.15
N ILE A 316 20.78 -4.77 14.40
CA ILE A 316 19.87 -5.22 13.33
C ILE A 316 20.59 -5.66 12.05
N THR A 317 21.84 -5.22 11.84
CA THR A 317 22.64 -5.56 10.65
C THR A 317 23.52 -6.79 10.86
N ALA A 318 23.67 -7.26 12.11
CA ALA A 318 24.46 -8.45 12.43
C ALA A 318 23.91 -9.73 11.77
N PRO A 319 24.77 -10.63 11.25
CA PRO A 319 24.37 -11.82 10.50
C PRO A 319 23.55 -12.86 11.29
N ASN A 320 23.52 -12.76 12.63
CA ASN A 320 22.78 -13.65 13.54
C ASN A 320 21.64 -12.93 14.29
N ALA A 321 21.14 -11.81 13.78
CA ALA A 321 20.06 -11.04 14.41
C ALA A 321 18.74 -11.83 14.46
N VAL A 322 18.59 -12.72 15.43
CA VAL A 322 17.29 -13.18 15.91
C VAL A 322 16.69 -12.01 16.65
N LEU A 323 15.57 -11.47 16.16
CA LEU A 323 14.70 -10.56 16.90
C LEU A 323 14.22 -11.28 18.16
N LYS A 324 15.03 -11.29 19.21
CA LYS A 324 14.61 -11.74 20.53
C LYS A 324 13.69 -10.64 21.08
N PRO A 325 12.42 -10.93 21.42
CA PRO A 325 11.64 -9.98 22.18
C PRO A 325 12.36 -9.74 23.51
N ARG A 326 12.86 -8.52 23.72
CA ARG A 326 13.25 -8.05 25.06
C ARG A 326 11.96 -7.96 25.86
N ILE A 327 11.64 -9.03 26.56
CA ILE A 327 10.66 -9.00 27.65
C ILE A 327 11.18 -7.94 28.62
N LEU A 328 10.46 -6.82 28.74
CA LEU A 328 10.61 -5.91 29.86
C LEU A 328 10.29 -6.72 31.11
N ALA A 329 11.34 -7.18 31.79
CA ALA A 329 11.22 -7.72 33.12
C ALA A 329 10.85 -6.56 34.05
N ASN A 330 9.55 -6.38 34.28
CA ASN A 330 9.04 -5.91 35.56
C ASN A 330 7.75 -6.68 35.85
N GLY A 331 7.81 -7.45 36.92
CA GLY A 331 6.78 -8.38 37.33
C GLY A 331 5.48 -7.69 37.74
N GLY A 332 4.39 -8.22 37.22
CA GLY A 332 3.03 -8.01 37.70
C GLY A 332 2.22 -9.22 37.27
N ALA A 333 2.02 -10.17 38.17
CA ALA A 333 1.31 -11.41 37.91
C ALA A 333 -0.12 -11.13 37.45
N PHE A 334 -0.47 -11.58 36.24
CA PHE A 334 -1.87 -11.79 35.84
C PHE A 334 -2.08 -13.28 35.56
N THR A 335 -2.85 -13.89 36.45
CA THR A 335 -3.26 -15.29 36.43
C THR A 335 -4.09 -15.61 35.18
N LYS A 336 -3.63 -16.60 34.41
CA LYS A 336 -4.42 -17.26 33.35
C LYS A 336 -5.65 -17.93 33.96
N ARG A 337 -6.85 -17.46 33.64
CA ARG A 337 -8.05 -18.31 33.66
C ARG A 337 -8.24 -18.93 32.28
N SER A 338 -8.07 -20.25 32.26
CA SER A 338 -8.51 -21.17 31.24
C SER A 338 -10.02 -21.04 30.99
N ILE A 339 -10.42 -20.85 29.73
CA ILE A 339 -11.79 -21.12 29.28
C ILE A 339 -11.72 -22.41 28.46
N GLN A 340 -12.24 -23.47 29.06
CA GLN A 340 -12.54 -24.73 28.41
C GLN A 340 -13.70 -24.54 27.42
N THR A 341 -13.48 -25.08 26.24
CA THR A 341 -14.51 -25.53 25.29
C THR A 341 -15.54 -26.42 25.98
N SER A 342 -16.83 -26.15 25.75
CA SER A 342 -17.86 -27.19 25.77
C SER A 342 -18.86 -26.91 24.66
N ALA A 343 -19.14 -27.97 23.90
CA ALA A 343 -20.08 -28.02 22.81
C ALA A 343 -21.53 -28.02 23.32
N SER A 344 -22.42 -27.42 22.53
CA SER A 344 -23.78 -27.88 22.23
C SER A 344 -24.24 -27.19 20.95
#